data_AF-A0A023GZM6-F1
#
_entry.id   AF-A0A023GZM6-F1
#
_cell.length_a   1.000
_cell.length_b   1.000
_cell.length_c   1.000
_cell.angle_alpha   90.00
_cell.angle_beta   90.00
_cell.angle_gamma   90.00
#
_symmetry.space_group_name_H-M   'P 1'
#
loop_
_entity.id
_entity.type
_entity.pdbx_description
1 polymer ?
#
loop_
_entity_poly.entity_id
_entity_poly.type
_entity_poly.pdbx_seq_one_letter_code
_entity_poly.pdbx_strand_id
1 'polypeptide(L)'
;PNAMGGREVGGLANMLACHLDIENPTHRETVQTFWQSPTMPTQQGLKAVDMFDAVESGKIKALWVMCTNPAVSMPNARKVRGAIANCDFVVVSDMFASTDTAKLADVVLPSTGWGEKDGTVTNSDRTISRQRAALPPPGQARHDWDIMCDVARRMGFSTGFNYPGP
;
A
#
# COMPACT_ATOMS: atom_id res chain seq x y z
N PRO A 1 4.86 -13.48 5.26
CA PRO A 1 4.12 -13.41 3.96
C PRO A 1 2.63 -13.32 4.27
N ASN A 2 1.88 -12.41 3.62
CA ASN A 2 0.47 -12.16 3.96
C ASN A 2 -0.37 -11.81 2.72
N ALA A 3 -0.25 -12.62 1.66
CA ALA A 3 -0.97 -12.37 0.41
C ALA A 3 -2.49 -12.48 0.57
N MET A 4 -2.97 -13.36 1.46
CA MET A 4 -4.40 -13.49 1.76
C MET A 4 -4.93 -12.31 2.57
N GLY A 5 -4.23 -11.92 3.64
CA GLY A 5 -4.65 -10.79 4.46
C GLY A 5 -4.68 -9.48 3.66
N GLY A 6 -3.70 -9.27 2.77
CA GLY A 6 -3.72 -8.13 1.85
C GLY A 6 -4.96 -8.07 0.97
N ARG A 7 -5.50 -9.22 0.53
CA ARG A 7 -6.76 -9.28 -0.22
C ARG A 7 -7.94 -8.96 0.70
N GLU A 8 -8.01 -9.58 1.86
CA GLU A 8 -9.10 -9.39 2.83
C GLU A 8 -9.29 -7.93 3.24
N VAL A 9 -8.21 -7.16 3.33
CA VAL A 9 -8.25 -5.73 3.73
C VAL A 9 -8.37 -4.75 2.55
N GLY A 10 -8.67 -5.23 1.34
CA GLY A 10 -8.89 -4.36 0.17
C GLY A 10 -7.64 -3.93 -0.59
N GLY A 11 -6.54 -4.68 -0.48
CA GLY A 11 -5.27 -4.42 -1.18
C GLY A 11 -5.27 -4.81 -2.66
N LEU A 12 -6.43 -5.03 -3.29
CA LEU A 12 -6.56 -5.24 -4.73
C LEU A 12 -7.32 -4.09 -5.38
N ALA A 13 -6.95 -3.73 -6.60
CA ALA A 13 -7.59 -2.66 -7.35
C ALA A 13 -9.06 -2.94 -7.74
N ASN A 14 -9.52 -4.19 -7.66
CA ASN A 14 -10.80 -4.63 -8.18
C ASN A 14 -11.83 -5.07 -7.12
N MET A 15 -11.55 -4.89 -5.84
CA MET A 15 -12.49 -5.22 -4.76
C MET A 15 -12.27 -4.33 -3.55
N LEU A 16 -13.29 -4.20 -2.73
CA LEU A 16 -13.24 -3.50 -1.45
C LEU A 16 -12.79 -4.45 -0.33
N ALA A 17 -12.57 -3.91 0.86
CA ALA A 17 -12.31 -4.70 2.07
C ALA A 17 -13.43 -5.73 2.31
N CYS A 18 -13.10 -6.81 3.02
CA CYS A 18 -13.98 -7.94 3.31
C CYS A 18 -14.48 -8.69 2.05
N HIS A 19 -13.71 -8.67 0.96
CA HIS A 19 -14.09 -9.27 -0.33
C HIS A 19 -15.39 -8.72 -0.93
N LEU A 20 -15.75 -7.49 -0.55
CA LEU A 20 -16.93 -6.83 -1.10
C LEU A 20 -16.67 -6.38 -2.54
N ASP A 21 -17.60 -6.71 -3.43
CA ASP A 21 -17.56 -6.29 -4.84
C ASP A 21 -17.71 -4.76 -4.98
N ILE A 22 -16.77 -4.12 -5.69
CA ILE A 22 -16.75 -2.68 -5.96
C ILE A 22 -17.85 -2.24 -6.95
N GLU A 23 -18.32 -3.14 -7.81
CA GLU A 23 -19.37 -2.83 -8.79
C GLU A 23 -20.77 -2.84 -8.13
N ASN A 24 -20.90 -3.48 -6.97
CA ASN A 24 -22.13 -3.54 -6.20
C ASN A 24 -22.36 -2.23 -5.41
N PRO A 25 -23.46 -1.49 -5.65
CA PRO A 25 -23.73 -0.23 -4.97
C PRO A 25 -23.95 -0.38 -3.45
N THR A 26 -24.61 -1.45 -2.99
CA THR A 26 -24.85 -1.70 -1.56
C THR A 26 -23.54 -1.98 -0.82
N HIS A 27 -22.61 -2.68 -1.46
CA HIS A 27 -21.27 -2.90 -0.91
C HIS A 27 -20.49 -1.59 -0.79
N ARG A 28 -20.51 -0.75 -1.84
CA ARG A 28 -19.90 0.58 -1.81
C ARG A 28 -20.48 1.45 -0.69
N GLU A 29 -21.80 1.50 -0.58
CA GLU A 29 -22.49 2.25 0.48
C GLU A 29 -22.10 1.77 1.88
N THR A 30 -22.02 0.45 2.07
CA THR A 30 -21.63 -0.17 3.35
C THR A 30 -20.23 0.29 3.78
N VAL A 31 -19.24 0.17 2.88
CA VAL A 31 -17.86 0.56 3.17
C VAL A 31 -17.74 2.08 3.34
N GLN A 32 -18.42 2.86 2.49
CA GLN A 32 -18.37 4.31 2.53
C GLN A 32 -18.93 4.84 3.85
N THR A 33 -20.04 4.27 4.30
CA THR A 33 -20.68 4.61 5.58
C THR A 33 -19.79 4.23 6.74
N PHE A 34 -19.23 3.01 6.74
CA PHE A 34 -18.34 2.55 7.81
C PHE A 34 -17.10 3.43 7.97
N TRP A 35 -16.46 3.81 6.86
CA TRP A 35 -15.29 4.70 6.88
C TRP A 35 -15.63 6.19 6.99
N GLN A 36 -16.91 6.56 6.93
CA GLN A 36 -17.36 7.95 6.83
C GLN A 36 -16.65 8.72 5.71
N SER A 37 -16.40 8.02 4.59
CA SER A 37 -15.59 8.56 3.49
C SER A 37 -16.39 9.55 2.65
N PRO A 38 -15.83 10.71 2.28
CA PRO A 38 -16.52 11.69 1.43
C PRO A 38 -16.77 11.17 0.01
N THR A 39 -16.03 10.15 -0.42
CA THR A 39 -16.18 9.53 -1.74
C THR A 39 -15.87 8.04 -1.70
N MET A 40 -16.39 7.30 -2.67
CA MET A 40 -16.11 5.88 -2.86
C MET A 40 -15.91 5.62 -4.36
N PRO A 41 -14.84 4.93 -4.78
CA PRO A 41 -14.68 4.53 -6.17
C PRO A 41 -15.87 3.70 -6.64
N THR A 42 -16.31 3.97 -7.87
CA THR A 42 -17.45 3.29 -8.50
C THR A 42 -17.03 2.26 -9.55
N GLN A 43 -15.73 2.11 -9.76
CA GLN A 43 -15.12 1.22 -10.76
C GLN A 43 -13.78 0.72 -10.25
N GLN A 44 -13.32 -0.39 -10.83
CA GLN A 44 -12.02 -0.98 -10.53
C GLN A 44 -10.88 -0.03 -10.92
N GLY A 45 -9.81 -0.04 -10.13
CA GLY A 45 -8.54 0.59 -10.46
C GLY A 45 -7.72 -0.23 -11.46
N LEU A 46 -6.57 0.34 -11.85
CA LEU A 46 -5.65 -0.33 -12.77
C LEU A 46 -4.90 -1.48 -12.08
N LYS A 47 -4.75 -2.60 -12.79
CA LYS A 47 -3.88 -3.70 -12.37
C LYS A 47 -2.43 -3.31 -12.58
N ALA A 48 -1.49 -4.00 -11.93
CA ALA A 48 -0.09 -3.56 -11.88
C ALA A 48 0.55 -3.27 -13.24
N VAL A 49 0.30 -4.09 -14.27
CA VAL A 49 0.83 -3.84 -15.63
C VAL A 49 0.24 -2.56 -16.23
N ASP A 50 -1.09 -2.46 -16.27
CA ASP A 50 -1.80 -1.28 -16.80
C ASP A 50 -1.50 0.00 -16.00
N MET A 51 -1.25 -0.14 -14.68
CA MET A 51 -0.86 0.95 -13.81
C MET A 51 0.49 1.52 -14.23
N PHE A 52 1.49 0.69 -14.53
CA PHE A 52 2.79 1.19 -15.00
C PHE A 52 2.72 1.78 -16.41
N ASP A 53 1.81 1.31 -17.27
CA ASP A 53 1.52 1.97 -18.55
C ASP A 53 0.88 3.36 -18.33
N ALA A 54 0.04 3.50 -17.31
CA ALA A 54 -0.53 4.79 -16.92
C ALA A 54 0.48 5.73 -16.26
N VAL A 55 1.48 5.20 -15.55
CA VAL A 55 2.62 5.98 -15.04
C VAL A 55 3.48 6.47 -16.21
N GLU A 56 3.84 5.58 -17.14
CA GLU A 56 4.66 5.92 -18.32
C GLU A 56 4.00 6.99 -19.20
N SER A 57 2.68 6.93 -19.38
CA SER A 57 1.92 7.92 -20.15
C SER A 57 1.65 9.24 -19.41
N GLY A 58 2.06 9.36 -18.14
CA GLY A 58 1.85 10.55 -17.31
C GLY A 58 0.41 10.71 -16.78
N LYS A 59 -0.45 9.69 -16.95
CA LYS A 59 -1.80 9.67 -16.36
C LYS A 59 -1.74 9.52 -14.84
N ILE A 60 -0.82 8.71 -14.34
CA ILE A 60 -0.47 8.64 -12.92
C ILE A 60 0.79 9.46 -12.69
N LYS A 61 0.67 10.47 -11.82
CA LYS A 61 1.74 11.43 -11.52
C LYS A 61 2.41 11.21 -10.16
N ALA A 62 1.75 10.44 -9.29
CA ALA A 62 2.30 10.10 -7.99
C ALA A 62 2.21 8.60 -7.79
N LEU A 63 3.32 7.98 -7.39
CA LEU A 63 3.41 6.56 -7.12
C LEU A 63 3.98 6.33 -5.71
N TRP A 64 3.26 5.55 -4.90
CA TRP A 64 3.77 5.10 -3.61
C TRP A 64 3.93 3.58 -3.62
N VAL A 65 5.17 3.11 -3.61
CA VAL A 65 5.53 1.69 -3.55
C VAL A 65 5.83 1.30 -2.11
N MET A 66 5.14 0.29 -1.58
CA MET A 66 5.31 -0.17 -0.20
C MET A 66 5.78 -1.62 -0.16
N CYS A 67 6.95 -1.87 0.44
CA CYS A 67 7.52 -3.19 0.71
C CYS A 67 7.57 -4.13 -0.52
N THR A 68 7.86 -3.60 -1.71
CA THR A 68 8.04 -4.36 -2.96
C THR A 68 9.04 -3.67 -3.88
N ASN A 69 9.62 -4.43 -4.83
CA ASN A 69 10.67 -3.95 -5.74
C ASN A 69 10.28 -4.14 -7.23
N PRO A 70 9.28 -3.40 -7.74
CA PRO A 70 8.76 -3.55 -9.10
C PRO A 70 9.81 -3.31 -10.19
N ALA A 71 10.85 -2.51 -9.93
CA ALA A 71 11.99 -2.36 -10.84
C ALA A 71 12.71 -3.68 -11.15
N VAL A 72 12.54 -4.71 -10.32
CA VAL A 72 13.10 -6.06 -10.52
C VAL A 72 12.01 -7.10 -10.78
N SER A 73 10.93 -7.06 -10.01
CA SER A 73 9.95 -8.16 -9.98
C SER A 73 8.86 -8.09 -11.05
N MET A 74 8.63 -6.92 -11.66
CA MET A 74 7.60 -6.79 -12.70
C MET A 74 8.07 -7.32 -14.06
N PRO A 75 7.16 -7.88 -14.87
CA PRO A 75 7.45 -8.16 -16.26
C PRO A 75 7.84 -6.87 -16.99
N ASN A 76 8.71 -6.98 -17.99
CA ASN A 76 9.26 -5.84 -18.72
C ASN A 76 9.91 -4.79 -17.79
N ALA A 77 10.74 -5.26 -16.84
CA ALA A 77 11.39 -4.44 -15.82
C ALA A 77 12.10 -3.17 -16.36
N ARG A 78 12.63 -3.20 -17.59
CA ARG A 78 13.21 -2.01 -18.22
C ARG A 78 12.18 -0.90 -18.40
N LYS A 79 10.99 -1.24 -18.91
CA LYS A 79 9.87 -0.32 -19.06
C LYS A 79 9.44 0.24 -17.71
N VAL A 80 9.26 -0.64 -16.72
CA VAL A 80 8.84 -0.26 -15.37
C VAL A 80 9.85 0.69 -14.72
N ARG A 81 11.16 0.44 -14.84
CA ARG A 81 12.20 1.36 -14.38
C ARG A 81 12.08 2.74 -15.04
N GLY A 82 11.88 2.78 -16.36
CA GLY A 82 11.66 4.02 -17.09
C GLY A 82 10.41 4.76 -16.64
N ALA A 83 9.30 4.05 -16.40
CA ALA A 83 8.07 4.64 -15.89
C ALA A 83 8.26 5.25 -14.50
N ILE A 84 8.90 4.52 -13.57
CA ILE A 84 9.16 5.02 -12.22
C ILE A 84 10.08 6.25 -12.26
N ALA A 85 11.17 6.18 -13.03
CA ALA A 85 12.16 7.27 -13.12
C ALA A 85 11.60 8.57 -13.73
N ASN A 86 10.52 8.49 -14.51
CA ASN A 86 9.89 9.64 -15.17
C ASN A 86 8.55 10.05 -14.53
N CYS A 87 8.14 9.42 -13.43
CA CYS A 87 6.93 9.80 -12.70
C CYS A 87 7.18 11.11 -11.94
N ASP A 88 6.21 12.03 -11.90
CA ASP A 88 6.40 13.35 -11.28
C ASP A 88 6.75 13.27 -9.77
N PHE A 89 6.30 12.21 -9.08
CA PHE A 89 6.63 11.99 -7.67
C PHE A 89 6.55 10.51 -7.27
N VAL A 90 7.62 9.98 -6.69
CA VAL A 90 7.73 8.59 -6.24
C VAL A 90 8.14 8.51 -4.77
N VAL A 91 7.33 7.81 -3.99
CA VAL A 91 7.62 7.43 -2.60
C VAL A 91 7.86 5.93 -2.52
N VAL A 92 8.89 5.53 -1.79
CA VAL A 92 9.17 4.12 -1.48
C VAL A 92 9.23 3.93 0.03
N SER A 93 8.32 3.11 0.56
CA SER A 93 8.37 2.61 1.94
C SER A 93 9.02 1.24 1.95
N ASP A 94 10.24 1.11 2.49
CA ASP A 94 11.00 -0.14 2.46
C ASP A 94 11.90 -0.26 3.70
N MET A 95 12.26 -1.50 4.05
CA MET A 95 13.28 -1.78 5.08
C MET A 95 14.70 -1.69 4.51
N PHE A 96 14.86 -1.80 3.19
CA PHE A 96 16.15 -1.71 2.51
C PHE A 96 16.30 -0.39 1.77
N ALA A 97 17.29 0.42 2.17
CA ALA A 97 17.51 1.75 1.59
C ALA A 97 17.93 1.74 0.10
N SER A 98 18.41 0.62 -0.43
CA SER A 98 19.10 0.57 -1.73
C SER A 98 18.53 -0.47 -2.70
N THR A 99 17.24 -0.81 -2.59
CA THR A 99 16.57 -1.60 -3.63
C THR A 99 16.58 -0.86 -4.97
N ASP A 100 16.48 -1.58 -6.08
CA ASP A 100 16.40 -0.98 -7.40
C ASP A 100 15.25 0.01 -7.54
N THR A 101 14.12 -0.21 -6.86
CA THR A 101 13.00 0.71 -6.85
C THR A 101 13.28 1.92 -5.94
N ALA A 102 13.86 1.73 -4.75
CA ALA A 102 14.21 2.83 -3.85
C ALA A 102 15.20 3.81 -4.49
N LYS A 103 16.13 3.32 -5.31
CA LYS A 103 17.09 4.16 -6.06
C LYS A 103 16.45 5.08 -7.10
N LEU A 104 15.18 4.84 -7.45
CA LEU A 104 14.42 5.65 -8.40
C LEU A 104 13.39 6.57 -7.71
N ALA A 105 13.35 6.58 -6.38
CA ALA A 105 12.36 7.34 -5.61
C ALA A 105 12.84 8.75 -5.27
N ASP A 106 11.90 9.69 -5.19
CA ASP A 106 12.15 11.03 -4.64
C ASP A 106 12.22 11.00 -3.11
N VAL A 107 11.43 10.13 -2.49
CA VAL A 107 11.38 9.96 -1.03
C VAL A 107 11.46 8.49 -0.67
N VAL A 108 12.38 8.15 0.24
CA VAL A 108 12.46 6.82 0.86
C VAL A 108 12.06 6.93 2.32
N LEU A 109 11.01 6.20 2.71
CA LEU A 109 10.48 6.14 4.07
C LEU A 109 10.92 4.81 4.71
N PRO A 110 11.69 4.84 5.81
CA PRO A 110 12.15 3.61 6.45
C PRO A 110 10.98 2.88 7.12
N SER A 111 10.70 1.67 6.65
CA SER A 111 9.64 0.82 7.20
C SER A 111 10.21 -0.25 8.13
N THR A 112 9.47 -0.56 9.19
CA THR A 112 9.77 -1.71 10.06
C THR A 112 9.77 -3.03 9.28
N GLY A 113 10.67 -3.94 9.63
CA GLY A 113 10.71 -5.29 9.10
C GLY A 113 9.75 -6.23 9.82
N TRP A 114 9.84 -7.53 9.52
CA TRP A 114 8.96 -8.53 10.13
C TRP A 114 9.20 -8.71 11.63
N GLY A 115 10.47 -8.66 12.08
CA GLY A 115 10.82 -8.84 13.49
C GLY A 115 10.32 -7.70 14.39
N GLU A 116 10.05 -6.53 13.82
CA GLU A 116 9.67 -5.33 14.55
C GLU A 116 8.17 -5.04 14.54
N LYS A 117 7.40 -5.68 13.63
CA LYS A 117 5.96 -5.45 13.49
C LYS A 117 5.13 -6.17 14.57
N ASP A 118 4.04 -5.54 14.99
CA ASP A 118 2.93 -6.13 15.76
C ASP A 118 1.65 -6.10 14.92
N GLY A 119 0.79 -7.11 15.04
CA GLY A 119 -0.47 -7.18 14.30
C GLY A 119 -0.87 -8.62 13.96
N THR A 120 -1.42 -8.83 12.77
CA THR A 120 -1.88 -10.14 12.31
C THR A 120 -1.42 -10.47 10.89
N VAL A 121 -1.34 -11.76 10.60
CA VAL A 121 -1.11 -12.29 9.26
C VAL A 121 -2.13 -13.38 8.96
N THR A 122 -2.65 -13.42 7.73
CA THR A 122 -3.52 -14.48 7.25
C THR A 122 -2.73 -15.44 6.38
N ASN A 123 -2.69 -16.69 6.81
CA ASN A 123 -1.99 -17.79 6.12
C ASN A 123 -2.78 -18.29 4.90
N SER A 124 -2.16 -19.16 4.10
CA SER A 124 -2.78 -19.73 2.89
C SER A 124 -4.03 -20.56 3.16
N ASP A 125 -4.10 -21.20 4.33
CA ASP A 125 -5.26 -21.95 4.84
C ASP A 125 -6.33 -21.04 5.47
N ARG A 126 -6.15 -19.71 5.40
CA ARG A 126 -6.98 -18.66 6.00
C ARG A 126 -6.90 -18.58 7.53
N THR A 127 -5.95 -19.26 8.16
CA THR A 127 -5.69 -19.11 9.59
C THR A 127 -5.10 -17.72 9.86
N ILE A 128 -5.74 -16.95 10.73
CA ILE A 128 -5.23 -15.66 11.22
C ILE A 128 -4.31 -15.93 12.41
N SER A 129 -3.04 -15.54 12.28
CA SER A 129 -2.03 -15.66 13.32
C SER A 129 -1.67 -14.29 13.87
N ARG A 130 -1.52 -14.19 15.19
CA ARG A 130 -1.03 -12.97 15.84
C ARG A 130 0.49 -12.87 15.71
N GLN A 131 0.96 -11.80 15.08
CA GLN A 131 2.37 -11.41 15.04
C GLN A 131 2.66 -10.46 16.21
N ARG A 132 3.75 -10.76 16.93
CA ARG A 132 4.25 -9.92 18.03
C ARG A 132 5.64 -9.44 17.68
N ALA A 133 5.94 -8.19 18.01
CA ALA A 133 7.28 -7.65 17.84
C ALA A 133 8.28 -8.43 18.72
N ALA A 134 9.38 -8.86 18.11
CA ALA A 134 10.51 -9.48 18.79
C ALA A 134 11.67 -8.48 18.99
N LEU A 135 11.72 -7.42 18.17
CA LEU A 135 12.73 -6.38 18.18
C LEU A 135 12.07 -4.99 18.15
N PRO A 136 12.72 -3.95 18.71
CA PRO A 136 12.26 -2.58 18.52
C PRO A 136 12.52 -2.11 17.07
N PRO A 137 11.74 -1.14 16.54
CA PRO A 137 12.04 -0.50 15.26
C PRO A 137 13.47 0.09 15.21
N PRO A 138 14.28 -0.21 14.18
CA PRO A 138 15.64 0.33 14.07
C PRO A 138 15.63 1.80 13.64
N GLY A 139 16.42 2.63 14.34
CA GLY A 139 16.63 4.02 13.96
C GLY A 139 15.33 4.82 13.87
N GLN A 140 15.01 5.30 12.66
CA GLN A 140 13.79 6.08 12.37
C GLN A 140 12.70 5.24 11.69
N ALA A 141 12.86 3.92 11.62
CA ALA A 141 11.88 3.05 10.98
C ALA A 141 10.53 3.13 11.70
N ARG A 142 9.46 3.21 10.92
CA ARG A 142 8.07 3.26 11.42
C ARG A 142 7.25 2.14 10.81
N HIS A 143 6.15 1.78 11.46
CA HIS A 143 5.18 0.86 10.85
C HIS A 143 4.52 1.51 9.65
N ASP A 144 4.31 0.75 8.57
CA ASP A 144 3.72 1.30 7.33
C ASP A 144 2.35 1.95 7.58
N TRP A 145 1.53 1.35 8.47
CA TRP A 145 0.21 1.91 8.83
C TRP A 145 0.34 3.29 9.51
N ASP A 146 1.34 3.48 10.38
CA ASP A 146 1.56 4.75 11.09
C ASP A 146 2.06 5.83 10.13
N ILE A 147 2.94 5.46 9.19
CA ILE A 147 3.37 6.34 8.10
C ILE A 147 2.15 6.79 7.26
N MET A 148 1.28 5.85 6.85
CA MET A 148 0.06 6.17 6.10
C MET A 148 -0.89 7.08 6.89
N CYS A 149 -1.08 6.81 8.18
CA CYS A 149 -1.94 7.64 9.04
C CYS A 149 -1.38 9.06 9.19
N ASP A 150 -0.07 9.21 9.30
CA ASP A 150 0.60 10.51 9.41
C ASP A 150 0.49 11.32 8.10
N VAL A 151 0.62 10.67 6.93
CA VAL A 151 0.34 11.32 5.64
C VAL A 151 -1.12 11.74 5.55
N ALA A 152 -2.07 10.85 5.87
CA ALA A 152 -3.50 11.16 5.82
C ALA A 152 -3.90 12.29 6.77
N ARG A 153 -3.32 12.34 7.98
CA ARG A 153 -3.48 13.45 8.93
C ARG A 153 -3.00 14.79 8.35
N ARG A 154 -1.84 14.81 7.71
CA ARG A 154 -1.32 16.02 7.04
C ARG A 154 -2.19 16.45 5.84
N MET A 155 -2.92 15.52 5.23
CA MET A 155 -3.91 15.81 4.19
C MET A 155 -5.29 16.25 4.75
N GLY A 156 -5.45 16.31 6.08
CA GLY A 156 -6.69 16.77 6.72
C GLY A 156 -7.65 15.67 7.17
N PHE A 157 -7.29 14.38 7.04
CA PHE A 157 -8.16 13.25 7.39
C PHE A 157 -7.97 12.75 8.84
N SER A 158 -7.68 13.65 9.78
CA SER A 158 -7.24 13.24 11.12
C SER A 158 -8.22 12.37 11.90
N THR A 159 -9.53 12.59 11.73
CA THR A 159 -10.55 11.79 12.42
C THR A 159 -10.61 10.35 11.92
N GLY A 160 -10.34 10.10 10.63
CA GLY A 160 -10.41 8.77 10.03
C GLY A 160 -9.11 7.96 10.15
N PHE A 161 -8.02 8.58 10.60
CA PHE A 161 -6.68 7.98 10.68
C PHE A 161 -6.01 8.22 12.04
N ASN A 162 -6.80 8.25 13.12
CA ASN A 162 -6.34 8.43 14.50
C ASN A 162 -6.10 7.11 15.25
N TYR A 163 -5.67 6.06 14.54
CA TYR A 163 -5.48 4.74 15.12
C TYR A 163 -4.36 4.72 16.17
N PRO A 164 -4.60 4.19 17.38
CA PRO A 164 -3.57 4.12 18.44
C PRO A 164 -2.61 2.94 18.27
N GLY A 165 -2.92 2.01 17.37
CA GLY A 165 -2.19 0.78 17.12
C GLY A 165 -2.84 -0.05 16.02
N PRO A 166 -2.22 -1.18 15.63
CA PRO A 166 -2.81 -2.15 14.70
C PRO A 166 -4.04 -2.87 15.26
#